data_AF-A0A3M1NM22-F1
#
_entry.id   AF-A0A3M1NM22-F1
#
_cell.length_a   1.000
_cell.length_b   1.000
_cell.length_c   1.000
_cell.angle_alpha   90.00
_cell.angle_beta   90.00
_cell.angle_gamma   90.00
#
_symmetry.space_group_name_H-M   'P 1'
#
loop_
_entity.id
_entity.type
_entity.pdbx_description
1 polymer ?
#
loop_
_entity_poly.entity_id
_entity_poly.type
_entity_poly.pdbx_seq_one_letter_code
_entity_poly.pdbx_strand_id
1 'polypeptide(L)'
;GASTPTGSRDPNDLLGPAGYGAERWVGLGAPLPYTIRFENDSTFANGPAQRVTIEQALDPDFDAGSFRLSGFGFAGHTFTVPPGRAFYSTRVDVRDTLGVFVDVMAGLDVVRNRLTWTFQAIDPATGQPPRDPRVGMLPVNDTAGVGQGYVTYTIEPDPASPTGARLDAVADIVFDQNEVIRTPPIFNTLDAAPPASRIVEAPAGLSDVSATVRWTGDDGEGAGIATYTLYVAADGGPFEPVQTDLTGTETAFTGQTGTTYEFFVLATDHAGNREALKAARETYALVGATTTVRPGDTNTDGAVDEQDLLPIGAHFGTYGPSRLGTAADWAAQEVLVWTPEAAAAADANGDGVVDEGDVLVVGTHFGNTDAAGKGAAEGMDRLQIPPLPVGKTFPI
;
A
#
# COMPACT_ATOMS: atom_id res chain seq x y z
N GLY A 1 -18.50 -10.57 6.28
CA GLY A 1 -18.70 -11.59 7.31
C GLY A 1 -17.63 -12.64 7.11
N ALA A 2 -16.74 -12.81 8.10
CA ALA A 2 -15.63 -13.76 7.98
C ALA A 2 -16.19 -15.18 7.99
N SER A 3 -16.07 -15.89 6.87
CA SER A 3 -16.24 -17.33 6.83
C SER A 3 -15.11 -17.97 7.63
N THR A 4 -15.44 -18.54 8.79
CA THR A 4 -14.53 -19.46 9.48
C THR A 4 -14.10 -20.54 8.48
N PRO A 5 -12.79 -20.78 8.29
CA PRO A 5 -12.34 -21.87 7.43
C PRO A 5 -12.89 -23.16 8.04
N THR A 6 -13.56 -23.97 7.23
CA THR A 6 -13.74 -25.40 7.52
C THR A 6 -12.35 -26.02 7.53
N GLY A 7 -11.72 -26.02 8.71
CA GLY A 7 -10.44 -26.69 8.94
C GLY A 7 -10.58 -28.18 8.64
N SER A 8 -9.50 -28.76 8.13
CA SER A 8 -9.42 -30.20 7.92
C SER A 8 -9.86 -30.95 9.18
N ARG A 9 -10.71 -31.96 9.00
CA ARG A 9 -11.04 -32.91 10.08
C ARG A 9 -9.92 -33.93 10.31
N ASP A 10 -8.90 -33.93 9.44
CA ASP A 10 -7.72 -34.77 9.59
C ASP A 10 -6.83 -34.21 10.70
N PRO A 11 -6.49 -34.99 11.74
CA PRO A 11 -5.57 -34.57 12.78
C PRO A 11 -4.13 -34.36 12.27
N ASN A 12 -3.79 -34.90 11.09
CA ASN A 12 -2.54 -34.66 10.38
C ASN A 12 -2.78 -33.66 9.24
N ASP A 13 -2.65 -32.37 9.52
CA ASP A 13 -2.90 -31.33 8.51
C ASP A 13 -1.89 -30.18 8.53
N LEU A 14 -1.94 -29.39 7.47
CA LEU A 14 -1.15 -28.19 7.29
C LEU A 14 -2.10 -27.00 7.23
N LEU A 15 -1.91 -26.07 8.16
CA LEU A 15 -2.65 -24.81 8.26
C LEU A 15 -1.75 -23.68 7.78
N GLY A 16 -2.28 -22.81 6.93
CA GLY A 16 -1.61 -21.61 6.44
C GLY A 16 -2.35 -20.34 6.86
N PRO A 17 -1.84 -19.16 6.46
CA PRO A 17 -2.50 -17.90 6.74
C PRO A 17 -3.93 -17.87 6.20
N ALA A 18 -4.79 -17.11 6.90
CA ALA A 18 -6.03 -16.66 6.30
C ALA A 18 -5.68 -15.71 5.14
N GLY A 19 -6.33 -15.91 4.00
CA GLY A 19 -6.27 -14.98 2.89
C GLY A 19 -7.66 -14.40 2.60
N TYR A 20 -7.72 -13.40 1.73
CA TYR A 20 -8.98 -12.78 1.35
C TYR A 20 -9.74 -13.59 0.28
N GLY A 21 -11.05 -13.70 0.44
CA GLY A 21 -11.94 -14.37 -0.52
C GLY A 21 -11.73 -15.88 -0.66
N ALA A 22 -12.37 -16.47 -1.67
CA ALA A 22 -12.28 -17.90 -1.96
C ALA A 22 -10.88 -18.32 -2.45
N GLU A 23 -10.18 -17.42 -3.13
CA GLU A 23 -8.81 -17.61 -3.65
C GLU A 23 -7.74 -17.42 -2.58
N ARG A 24 -8.12 -16.97 -1.36
CA ARG A 24 -7.21 -16.80 -0.22
C ARG A 24 -6.01 -15.89 -0.53
N TRP A 25 -6.30 -14.71 -1.06
CA TRP A 25 -5.30 -13.71 -1.42
C TRP A 25 -4.46 -13.25 -0.22
N VAL A 26 -3.14 -13.14 -0.43
CA VAL A 26 -2.16 -12.63 0.54
C VAL A 26 -1.18 -11.68 -0.17
N GLY A 27 -0.66 -10.66 0.53
CA GLY A 27 0.30 -9.70 -0.03
C GLY A 27 1.77 -10.06 0.20
N LEU A 28 2.67 -9.30 -0.44
CA LEU A 28 4.14 -9.44 -0.29
C LEU A 28 4.69 -8.96 1.07
N GLY A 29 3.95 -8.11 1.79
CA GLY A 29 4.50 -7.30 2.88
C GLY A 29 4.58 -7.96 4.27
N ALA A 30 4.19 -9.23 4.42
CA ALA A 30 4.11 -9.88 5.74
C ALA A 30 4.54 -11.36 5.72
N PRO A 31 5.30 -11.81 6.74
CA PRO A 31 5.57 -13.23 6.95
C PRO A 31 4.27 -14.03 7.12
N LEU A 32 4.13 -15.08 6.33
CA LEU A 32 2.98 -15.98 6.33
C LEU A 32 3.18 -17.09 7.36
N PRO A 33 2.35 -17.17 8.41
CA PRO A 33 2.45 -18.22 9.42
C PRO A 33 1.86 -19.54 8.93
N TYR A 34 2.60 -20.62 9.16
CA TYR A 34 2.15 -21.99 8.89
C TYR A 34 2.28 -22.87 10.13
N THR A 35 1.36 -23.83 10.27
CA THR A 35 1.36 -24.85 11.32
C THR A 35 1.15 -26.22 10.69
N ILE A 36 2.06 -27.16 10.94
CA ILE A 36 1.86 -28.57 10.57
C ILE A 36 1.50 -29.30 11.86
N ARG A 37 0.34 -29.93 11.89
CA ARG A 37 -0.14 -30.76 12.99
C ARG A 37 0.01 -32.23 12.65
N PHE A 38 0.27 -33.03 13.66
CA PHE A 38 0.42 -34.46 13.50
C PHE A 38 -0.09 -35.19 14.74
N GLU A 39 -0.55 -36.42 14.55
CA GLU A 39 -1.12 -37.25 15.60
C GLU A 39 -0.71 -38.72 15.44
N ASN A 40 -0.31 -39.34 16.55
CA ASN A 40 -0.11 -40.79 16.62
C ASN A 40 -1.47 -41.49 16.81
N ASP A 41 -2.21 -41.63 15.71
CA ASP A 41 -3.59 -42.11 15.68
C ASP A 41 -3.76 -43.52 16.29
N SER A 42 -4.63 -43.63 17.30
CA SER A 42 -4.97 -44.89 17.99
C SER A 42 -5.53 -46.01 17.11
N THR A 43 -6.02 -45.67 15.93
CA THR A 43 -6.56 -46.63 14.96
C THR A 43 -5.45 -47.40 14.23
N PHE A 44 -4.27 -46.77 14.07
CA PHE A 44 -3.15 -47.31 13.29
C PHE A 44 -1.91 -47.57 14.14
N ALA A 45 -1.76 -46.89 15.27
CA ALA A 45 -0.61 -46.98 16.14
C ALA A 45 -0.75 -48.08 17.20
N ASN A 46 0.31 -48.88 17.36
CA ASN A 46 0.38 -49.95 18.36
C ASN A 46 1.31 -49.61 19.55
N GLY A 47 1.83 -48.39 19.60
CA GLY A 47 2.76 -47.92 20.63
C GLY A 47 3.21 -46.47 20.40
N PRO A 48 3.99 -45.90 21.33
CA PRO A 48 4.53 -44.56 21.18
C PRO A 48 5.52 -44.46 20.02
N ALA A 49 5.46 -43.38 19.24
CA ALA A 49 6.45 -43.12 18.21
C ALA A 49 7.79 -42.72 18.84
N GLN A 50 8.89 -43.33 18.39
CA GLN A 50 10.24 -43.01 18.86
C GLN A 50 10.87 -41.89 18.05
N ARG A 51 10.53 -41.81 16.76
CA ARG A 51 10.94 -40.76 15.84
C ARG A 51 9.74 -40.19 15.09
N VAL A 52 9.69 -38.87 14.97
CA VAL A 52 8.79 -38.18 14.05
C VAL A 52 9.62 -37.33 13.11
N THR A 53 9.48 -37.56 11.81
CA THR A 53 10.11 -36.75 10.76
C THR A 53 9.03 -36.04 9.97
N ILE A 54 9.21 -34.74 9.73
CA ILE A 54 8.32 -33.94 8.90
C ILE A 54 9.17 -33.33 7.80
N GLU A 55 8.76 -33.50 6.55
CA GLU A 55 9.36 -32.84 5.40
C GLU A 55 8.30 -32.05 4.65
N GLN A 56 8.66 -30.85 4.20
CA GLN A 56 7.84 -30.06 3.29
C GLN A 56 8.71 -29.57 2.15
N ALA A 57 8.29 -29.84 0.91
CA ALA A 57 8.87 -29.19 -0.26
C ALA A 57 8.48 -27.72 -0.25
N LEU A 58 9.46 -26.84 -0.44
CA LEU A 58 9.20 -25.41 -0.51
C LEU A 58 8.79 -25.06 -1.94
N ASP A 59 7.65 -24.37 -2.07
CA ASP A 59 7.18 -23.83 -3.35
C ASP A 59 8.17 -22.79 -3.88
N PRO A 60 8.48 -22.77 -5.20
CA PRO A 60 9.37 -21.78 -5.78
C PRO A 60 8.91 -20.33 -5.64
N ASP A 61 7.61 -20.08 -5.38
CA ASP A 61 7.06 -18.75 -5.19
C ASP A 61 7.25 -18.21 -3.74
N PHE A 62 8.01 -18.92 -2.90
CA PHE A 62 8.46 -18.44 -1.60
C PHE A 62 9.93 -18.03 -1.60
N ASP A 63 10.26 -16.96 -0.87
CA ASP A 63 11.65 -16.64 -0.55
C ASP A 63 12.17 -17.60 0.52
N ALA A 64 12.96 -18.58 0.12
CA ALA A 64 13.61 -19.53 1.03
C ALA A 64 14.48 -18.83 2.11
N GLY A 65 15.06 -17.67 1.81
CA GLY A 65 15.87 -16.87 2.74
C GLY A 65 15.06 -16.22 3.87
N SER A 66 13.75 -16.08 3.70
CA SER A 66 12.81 -15.53 4.70
C SER A 66 12.33 -16.57 5.71
N PHE A 67 12.57 -17.87 5.50
CA PHE A 67 12.09 -18.94 6.37
C PHE A 67 12.58 -18.77 7.81
N ARG A 68 11.65 -18.70 8.77
CA ARG A 68 11.95 -18.65 10.21
C ARG A 68 11.13 -19.69 10.97
N LEU A 69 11.79 -20.42 11.85
CA LEU A 69 11.17 -21.30 12.82
C LEU A 69 10.54 -20.49 13.95
N SER A 70 9.33 -20.89 14.38
CA SER A 70 8.59 -20.21 15.45
C SER A 70 8.52 -21.04 16.73
N GLY A 71 8.14 -22.31 16.61
CA GLY A 71 7.90 -23.16 17.78
C GLY A 71 7.44 -24.55 17.40
N PHE A 72 7.39 -25.44 18.39
CA PHE A 72 6.92 -26.82 18.23
C PHE A 72 6.34 -27.34 19.54
N GLY A 73 5.57 -28.41 19.46
CA GLY A 73 5.03 -29.08 20.64
C GLY A 73 4.69 -30.54 20.36
N PHE A 74 4.62 -31.32 21.43
CA PHE A 74 4.25 -32.72 21.39
C PHE A 74 3.87 -33.22 22.78
N ALA A 75 2.93 -34.15 22.87
CA ALA A 75 2.54 -34.81 24.12
C ALA A 75 2.25 -33.82 25.28
N GLY A 76 1.58 -32.70 24.95
CA GLY A 76 1.25 -31.62 25.90
C GLY A 76 2.39 -30.65 26.24
N HIS A 77 3.61 -30.88 25.74
CA HIS A 77 4.72 -29.94 25.88
C HIS A 77 4.75 -28.93 24.74
N THR A 78 5.10 -27.68 25.05
CA THR A 78 5.25 -26.59 24.08
C THR A 78 6.61 -25.93 24.25
N PHE A 79 7.29 -25.71 23.13
CA PHE A 79 8.61 -25.10 23.08
C PHE A 79 8.62 -23.97 22.04
N THR A 80 9.18 -22.82 22.41
CA THR A 80 9.36 -21.69 21.52
C THR A 80 10.79 -21.67 20.97
N VAL A 81 10.94 -21.39 19.68
CA VAL A 81 12.26 -21.19 19.07
C VAL A 81 12.62 -19.70 19.17
N PRO A 82 13.86 -19.34 19.52
CA PRO A 82 14.29 -17.95 19.50
C PRO A 82 14.03 -17.31 18.12
N PRO A 83 13.63 -16.02 18.05
CA PRO A 83 13.31 -15.38 16.78
C PRO A 83 14.52 -15.33 15.83
N GLY A 84 14.25 -15.28 14.52
CA GLY A 84 15.30 -15.12 13.51
C GLY A 84 16.07 -16.41 13.13
N ARG A 85 15.58 -17.59 13.52
CA ARG A 85 16.28 -18.87 13.30
C ARG A 85 15.73 -19.60 12.07
N ALA A 86 16.57 -19.85 11.07
CA ALA A 86 16.28 -20.75 9.95
C ALA A 86 16.73 -22.20 10.21
N PHE A 87 17.51 -22.42 11.27
CA PHE A 87 17.94 -23.72 11.77
C PHE A 87 17.92 -23.72 13.30
N TYR A 88 17.48 -24.82 13.89
CA TYR A 88 17.43 -25.01 15.33
C TYR A 88 17.70 -26.46 15.69
N SER A 89 18.58 -26.68 16.67
CA SER A 89 18.82 -28.00 17.25
C SER A 89 18.95 -27.91 18.76
N THR A 90 18.27 -28.79 19.47
CA THR A 90 18.28 -28.83 20.93
C THR A 90 17.95 -30.23 21.44
N ARG A 91 18.29 -30.50 22.70
CA ARG A 91 17.78 -31.65 23.47
C ARG A 91 16.83 -31.14 24.53
N VAL A 92 15.59 -31.58 24.49
CA VAL A 92 14.60 -31.26 25.52
C VAL A 92 14.50 -32.38 26.55
N ASP A 93 14.33 -32.01 27.81
CA ASP A 93 14.16 -32.93 28.93
C ASP A 93 12.67 -33.08 29.25
N VAL A 94 12.12 -34.25 28.92
CA VAL A 94 10.72 -34.61 29.16
C VAL A 94 10.62 -35.92 29.95
N ARG A 95 11.67 -36.24 30.71
CA ARG A 95 11.78 -37.51 31.44
C ARG A 95 10.71 -37.66 32.51
N ASP A 96 10.28 -36.56 33.13
CA ASP A 96 9.27 -36.58 34.19
C ASP A 96 7.90 -37.09 33.70
N THR A 97 7.59 -36.89 32.40
CA THR A 97 6.31 -37.30 31.81
C THR A 97 6.44 -38.49 30.86
N LEU A 98 7.56 -38.60 30.12
CA LEU A 98 7.75 -39.58 29.05
C LEU A 98 8.94 -40.53 29.28
N GLY A 99 9.75 -40.29 30.31
CA GLY A 99 10.92 -41.12 30.62
C GLY A 99 12.11 -40.98 29.65
N VAL A 100 12.04 -40.07 28.68
CA VAL A 100 13.07 -39.88 27.63
C VAL A 100 13.55 -38.43 27.54
N PHE A 101 14.73 -38.23 26.97
CA PHE A 101 15.06 -36.97 26.31
C PHE A 101 14.51 -36.97 24.88
N VAL A 102 14.34 -35.80 24.27
CA VAL A 102 14.03 -35.70 22.84
C VAL A 102 15.04 -34.78 22.16
N ASP A 103 15.77 -35.33 21.19
CA ASP A 103 16.60 -34.54 20.28
C ASP A 103 15.70 -33.97 19.18
N VAL A 104 15.77 -32.65 19.02
CA VAL A 104 15.04 -31.90 18.01
C VAL A 104 16.05 -31.29 17.05
N MET A 105 15.80 -31.47 15.76
CA MET A 105 16.52 -30.78 14.69
C MET A 105 15.51 -30.26 13.68
N ALA A 106 15.60 -28.98 13.36
CA ALA A 106 14.70 -28.33 12.42
C ALA A 106 15.48 -27.34 11.54
N GLY A 107 15.11 -27.24 10.27
CA GLY A 107 15.65 -26.21 9.40
C GLY A 107 15.31 -26.39 7.93
N LEU A 108 15.88 -25.50 7.12
CA LEU A 108 15.79 -25.50 5.66
C LEU A 108 17.04 -26.15 5.05
N ASP A 109 16.85 -27.16 4.22
CA ASP A 109 17.85 -27.64 3.25
C ASP A 109 17.70 -26.83 1.96
N VAL A 110 18.57 -25.83 1.80
CA VAL A 110 18.59 -24.93 0.63
C VAL A 110 18.98 -25.62 -0.67
N VAL A 111 19.63 -26.80 -0.61
CA VAL A 111 20.03 -27.53 -1.83
C VAL A 111 18.85 -28.32 -2.37
N ARG A 112 18.03 -28.90 -1.47
CA ARG A 112 16.84 -29.69 -1.83
C ARG A 112 15.55 -28.89 -1.85
N ASN A 113 15.59 -27.62 -1.45
CA ASN A 113 14.43 -26.76 -1.21
C ASN A 113 13.39 -27.44 -0.29
N ARG A 114 13.86 -27.96 0.85
CA ARG A 114 13.02 -28.70 1.79
C ARG A 114 13.14 -28.19 3.22
N LEU A 115 12.00 -27.98 3.85
CA LEU A 115 11.88 -27.79 5.28
C LEU A 115 11.86 -29.16 5.96
N THR A 116 12.60 -29.31 7.06
CA THR A 116 12.69 -30.57 7.78
C THR A 116 12.58 -30.33 9.28
N TRP A 117 11.82 -31.20 9.95
CA TRP A 117 11.85 -31.39 11.40
C TRP A 117 12.10 -32.85 11.71
N THR A 118 12.91 -33.12 12.73
CA THR A 118 13.14 -34.45 13.27
C THR A 118 13.09 -34.39 14.78
N PHE A 119 12.22 -35.20 15.36
CA PHE A 119 12.13 -35.47 16.78
C PHE A 119 12.60 -36.90 17.02
N GLN A 120 13.56 -37.10 17.92
CA GLN A 120 14.10 -38.42 18.25
C GLN A 120 14.11 -38.61 19.76
N ALA A 121 13.36 -39.59 20.25
CA ALA A 121 13.45 -40.06 21.63
C ALA A 121 14.85 -40.62 21.91
N ILE A 122 15.40 -40.29 23.07
CA ILE A 122 16.72 -40.74 23.55
C ILE A 122 16.56 -41.27 24.97
N ASP A 123 16.99 -42.51 25.17
CA ASP A 123 17.01 -43.17 26.47
C ASP A 123 18.07 -42.49 27.37
N PRO A 124 17.69 -41.99 28.57
CA PRO A 124 18.61 -41.29 29.45
C PRO A 124 19.73 -42.15 30.03
N ALA A 125 19.56 -43.48 30.11
CA ALA A 125 20.56 -44.39 30.62
C ALA A 125 21.64 -44.71 29.57
N THR A 126 21.27 -44.76 28.29
CA THR A 126 22.18 -45.17 27.21
C THR A 126 22.65 -44.03 26.31
N GLY A 127 21.93 -42.90 26.30
CA GLY A 127 22.18 -41.78 25.40
C GLY A 127 21.88 -42.09 23.92
N GLN A 128 21.17 -43.17 23.65
CA GLN A 128 20.82 -43.67 22.31
C GLN A 128 19.29 -43.75 22.14
N PRO A 129 18.78 -43.90 20.90
CA PRO A 129 17.38 -44.24 20.70
C PRO A 129 16.94 -45.46 21.53
N PRO A 130 15.78 -45.40 22.23
CA PRO A 130 15.30 -46.52 23.03
C PRO A 130 15.15 -47.79 22.19
N ARG A 131 15.64 -48.93 22.69
CA ARG A 131 15.46 -50.23 22.01
C ARG A 131 14.08 -50.86 22.25
N ASP A 132 13.42 -50.46 23.33
CA ASP A 132 12.06 -50.89 23.65
C ASP A 132 11.06 -50.05 22.83
N PRO A 133 10.29 -50.66 21.90
CA PRO A 133 9.31 -49.93 21.09
C PRO A 133 8.13 -49.38 21.90
N ARG A 134 8.02 -49.71 23.19
CA ARG A 134 7.02 -49.13 24.11
C ARG A 134 7.46 -47.81 24.72
N VAL A 135 8.69 -47.37 24.47
CA VAL A 135 9.27 -46.12 24.95
C VAL A 135 9.50 -45.18 23.77
N GLY A 136 8.88 -44.01 23.79
CA GLY A 136 8.94 -43.04 22.69
C GLY A 136 8.57 -41.63 23.12
N MET A 137 8.63 -40.69 22.17
CA MET A 137 8.35 -39.27 22.40
C MET A 137 6.87 -38.92 22.23
N LEU A 138 6.12 -39.69 21.44
CA LEU A 138 4.72 -39.42 21.12
C LEU A 138 3.86 -40.63 21.49
N PRO A 139 3.16 -40.62 22.64
CA PRO A 139 2.22 -41.69 23.00
C PRO A 139 1.14 -41.90 21.92
N VAL A 140 0.46 -43.04 21.96
CA VAL A 140 -0.75 -43.24 21.14
C VAL A 140 -1.81 -42.26 21.61
N ASN A 141 -2.50 -41.60 20.68
CA ASN A 141 -3.45 -40.57 21.02
C ASN A 141 -4.65 -41.11 21.81
N ASP A 142 -5.15 -40.31 22.74
CA ASP A 142 -6.32 -40.60 23.56
C ASP A 142 -7.27 -39.39 23.56
N THR A 143 -8.35 -39.45 24.36
CA THR A 143 -9.32 -38.34 24.45
C THR A 143 -8.74 -37.07 25.07
N ALA A 144 -7.57 -37.13 25.71
CA ALA A 144 -6.86 -35.98 26.25
C ALA A 144 -5.86 -35.38 25.24
N GLY A 145 -5.68 -35.98 24.06
CA GLY A 145 -4.82 -35.44 23.00
C GLY A 145 -3.33 -35.72 23.21
N VAL A 146 -2.97 -36.70 24.04
CA VAL A 146 -1.55 -36.96 24.41
C VAL A 146 -0.67 -37.41 23.24
N GLY A 147 -1.26 -37.87 22.14
CA GLY A 147 -0.56 -38.28 20.93
C GLY A 147 -0.46 -37.18 19.88
N GLN A 148 -0.84 -35.94 20.19
CA GLN A 148 -0.80 -34.80 19.28
C GLN A 148 0.53 -34.03 19.39
N GLY A 149 0.94 -33.47 18.26
CA GLY A 149 2.05 -32.55 18.16
C GLY A 149 1.88 -31.57 17.01
N TYR A 150 2.77 -30.57 16.98
CA TYR A 150 2.78 -29.56 15.94
C TYR A 150 4.17 -28.93 15.75
N VAL A 151 4.38 -28.36 14.57
CA VAL A 151 5.48 -27.43 14.27
C VAL A 151 4.93 -26.16 13.64
N THR A 152 5.58 -25.03 13.91
CA THR A 152 5.19 -23.72 13.37
C THR A 152 6.38 -22.99 12.78
N TYR A 153 6.14 -22.28 11.69
CA TYR A 153 7.13 -21.46 11.01
C TYR A 153 6.46 -20.25 10.33
N THR A 154 7.27 -19.29 9.90
CA THR A 154 6.86 -18.20 9.02
C THR A 154 7.75 -18.16 7.78
N ILE A 155 7.18 -17.73 6.66
CA ILE A 155 7.91 -17.52 5.41
C ILE A 155 7.23 -16.43 4.59
N GLU A 156 7.99 -15.65 3.81
CA GLU A 156 7.49 -14.60 2.93
C GLU A 156 7.43 -15.13 1.48
N PRO A 157 6.45 -14.67 0.67
CA PRO A 157 6.48 -14.92 -0.77
C PRO A 157 7.73 -14.31 -1.41
N ASP A 158 8.19 -14.88 -2.52
CA ASP A 158 9.30 -14.30 -3.28
C ASP A 158 8.84 -12.95 -3.89
N PRO A 159 9.54 -11.82 -3.66
CA PRO A 159 9.18 -10.54 -4.27
C PRO A 159 9.25 -10.53 -5.80
N ALA A 160 9.87 -11.52 -6.43
CA ALA A 160 9.88 -11.72 -7.87
C ALA A 160 8.65 -12.48 -8.39
N SER A 161 7.85 -13.11 -7.53
CA SER A 161 6.64 -13.83 -7.93
C SER A 161 5.52 -12.86 -8.31
N PRO A 162 4.81 -13.12 -9.43
CA PRO A 162 3.77 -12.21 -9.93
C PRO A 162 2.45 -12.33 -9.14
N THR A 163 1.59 -11.31 -9.25
CA THR A 163 0.18 -11.42 -8.85
C THR A 163 -0.48 -12.62 -9.54
N GLY A 164 -1.24 -13.39 -8.78
CA GLY A 164 -1.89 -14.63 -9.22
C GLY A 164 -1.03 -15.89 -9.03
N ALA A 165 0.23 -15.77 -8.59
CA ALA A 165 1.06 -16.92 -8.24
C ALA A 165 0.42 -17.74 -7.10
N ARG A 166 0.51 -19.07 -7.19
CA ARG A 166 -0.14 -19.97 -6.25
C ARG A 166 0.88 -20.52 -5.28
N LEU A 167 0.74 -20.14 -4.02
CA LEU A 167 1.60 -20.57 -2.92
C LEU A 167 1.11 -21.92 -2.39
N ASP A 168 1.55 -23.01 -3.01
CA ASP A 168 1.15 -24.36 -2.62
C ASP A 168 1.91 -24.85 -1.38
N ALA A 169 1.22 -25.56 -0.47
CA ALA A 169 1.83 -26.13 0.72
C ALA A 169 1.28 -27.52 1.04
N VAL A 170 2.18 -28.46 1.25
CA VAL A 170 1.91 -29.85 1.65
C VAL A 170 3.10 -30.40 2.43
N ALA A 171 2.84 -31.15 3.49
CA ALA A 171 3.88 -31.80 4.28
C ALA A 171 3.72 -33.33 4.27
N ASP A 172 4.85 -34.01 4.39
CA ASP A 172 5.00 -35.45 4.52
C ASP A 172 5.46 -35.76 5.95
N ILE A 173 4.68 -36.52 6.69
CA ILE A 173 4.93 -36.89 8.09
C ILE A 173 5.24 -38.39 8.15
N VAL A 174 6.30 -38.76 8.86
CA VAL A 174 6.71 -40.16 9.07
C VAL A 174 6.92 -40.43 10.55
N PHE A 175 6.23 -41.45 11.03
CA PHE A 175 6.43 -42.01 12.37
C PHE A 175 7.33 -43.25 12.26
N ASP A 176 8.47 -43.24 12.95
CA ASP A 176 9.47 -44.30 12.95
C ASP A 176 9.90 -44.76 11.54
N GLN A 177 9.41 -45.91 11.07
CA GLN A 177 9.67 -46.49 9.75
C GLN A 177 8.36 -46.79 8.99
N ASN A 178 7.26 -46.16 9.40
CA ASN A 178 5.94 -46.35 8.79
C ASN A 178 5.87 -45.65 7.42
N GLU A 179 4.76 -45.88 6.72
CA GLU A 179 4.44 -45.17 5.49
C GLU A 179 4.30 -43.66 5.73
N VAL A 180 4.63 -42.88 4.70
CA VAL A 180 4.47 -41.42 4.71
C VAL A 180 2.99 -41.07 4.79
N ILE A 181 2.63 -40.25 5.77
CA ILE A 181 1.34 -39.59 5.87
C ILE A 181 1.48 -38.20 5.27
N ARG A 182 0.88 -38.00 4.09
CA ARG A 182 0.85 -36.70 3.43
C ARG A 182 -0.34 -35.88 3.93
N THR A 183 -0.12 -34.65 4.36
CA THR A 183 -1.19 -33.74 4.76
C THR A 183 -2.09 -33.40 3.57
N PRO A 184 -3.36 -33.03 3.79
CA PRO A 184 -4.15 -32.40 2.75
C PRO A 184 -3.43 -31.15 2.20
N PRO A 185 -3.35 -30.97 0.87
CA PRO A 185 -2.70 -29.80 0.30
C PRO A 185 -3.54 -28.55 0.54
N ILE A 186 -2.88 -27.43 0.83
CA ILE A 186 -3.51 -26.11 0.90
C ILE A 186 -2.81 -25.16 -0.07
N PHE A 187 -3.44 -24.02 -0.34
CA PHE A 187 -2.84 -22.94 -1.10
C PHE A 187 -3.27 -21.57 -0.58
N ASN A 188 -2.49 -20.56 -0.94
CA ASN A 188 -2.86 -19.15 -0.97
C ASN A 188 -2.53 -18.59 -2.37
N THR A 189 -3.13 -17.47 -2.73
CA THR A 189 -2.80 -16.77 -3.98
C THR A 189 -2.10 -15.46 -3.67
N LEU A 190 -0.99 -15.18 -4.33
CA LEU A 190 -0.21 -13.97 -4.11
C LEU A 190 -0.83 -12.81 -4.86
N ASP A 191 -1.06 -11.69 -4.17
CA ASP A 191 -1.24 -10.39 -4.79
C ASP A 191 -0.02 -9.51 -4.53
N ALA A 192 0.79 -9.31 -5.56
CA ALA A 192 2.05 -8.60 -5.50
C ALA A 192 1.96 -7.14 -5.96
N ALA A 193 0.82 -6.71 -6.52
CA ALA A 193 0.69 -5.42 -7.19
C ALA A 193 -0.21 -4.49 -6.37
N PRO A 194 0.17 -3.21 -6.19
CA PRO A 194 -0.74 -2.23 -5.62
C PRO A 194 -1.87 -1.87 -6.61
N PRO A 195 -3.07 -1.55 -6.11
CA PRO A 195 -4.15 -1.05 -6.96
C PRO A 195 -3.81 0.33 -7.52
N ALA A 196 -4.53 0.72 -8.57
CA ALA A 196 -4.51 2.06 -9.13
C ALA A 196 -5.87 2.73 -8.99
N SER A 197 -5.90 4.03 -8.71
CA SER A 197 -7.13 4.79 -8.65
C SER A 197 -7.02 6.11 -9.39
N ARG A 198 -8.15 6.72 -9.74
CA ARG A 198 -8.19 8.08 -10.26
C ARG A 198 -9.54 8.74 -10.06
N ILE A 199 -9.53 10.04 -9.79
CA ILE A 199 -10.73 10.87 -9.85
C ILE A 199 -11.24 10.96 -11.30
N VAL A 200 -12.55 10.79 -11.52
CA VAL A 200 -13.15 10.67 -12.87
C VAL A 200 -13.77 11.98 -13.37
N GLU A 201 -14.13 12.90 -12.49
CA GLU A 201 -14.74 14.18 -12.84
C GLU A 201 -14.21 15.28 -11.91
N ALA A 202 -14.12 16.51 -12.43
CA ALA A 202 -13.91 17.67 -11.57
C ALA A 202 -15.11 17.79 -10.61
N PRO A 203 -14.88 18.10 -9.32
CA PRO A 203 -15.97 18.19 -8.36
C PRO A 203 -16.99 19.26 -8.82
N ALA A 204 -18.22 18.84 -9.11
CA ALA A 204 -19.28 19.74 -9.58
C ALA A 204 -20.09 20.33 -8.41
N GLY A 205 -20.60 21.56 -8.55
CA GLY A 205 -21.61 22.14 -7.65
C GLY A 205 -21.08 23.03 -6.52
N LEU A 206 -20.06 23.85 -6.77
CA LEU A 206 -19.36 24.65 -5.75
C LEU A 206 -20.11 25.90 -5.28
N SER A 207 -21.42 25.96 -5.49
CA SER A 207 -22.28 27.07 -5.09
C SER A 207 -22.76 26.99 -3.64
N ASP A 208 -21.93 26.49 -2.70
CA ASP A 208 -21.70 27.17 -1.41
C ASP A 208 -20.98 26.35 -0.31
N VAL A 209 -21.01 25.01 -0.25
CA VAL A 209 -20.32 24.29 0.87
C VAL A 209 -19.85 22.86 0.57
N SER A 210 -20.45 22.12 -0.37
CA SER A 210 -20.13 20.70 -0.57
C SER A 210 -20.02 20.30 -2.03
N ALA A 211 -18.96 19.59 -2.39
CA ALA A 211 -18.77 18.98 -3.69
C ALA A 211 -18.77 17.45 -3.57
N THR A 212 -19.33 16.75 -4.55
CA THR A 212 -19.19 15.29 -4.62
C THR A 212 -17.93 14.96 -5.43
N VAL A 213 -16.98 14.28 -4.80
CA VAL A 213 -15.79 13.76 -5.46
C VAL A 213 -16.08 12.32 -5.87
N ARG A 214 -15.83 12.00 -7.13
CA ARG A 214 -16.09 10.66 -7.72
C ARG A 214 -14.78 10.11 -8.28
N TRP A 215 -14.55 8.82 -8.08
CA TRP A 215 -13.36 8.15 -8.60
C TRP A 215 -13.67 6.78 -9.15
N THR A 216 -12.66 6.19 -9.78
CA THR A 216 -12.62 4.78 -10.15
C THR A 216 -11.33 4.18 -9.60
N GLY A 217 -11.31 2.87 -9.44
CA GLY A 217 -10.12 2.13 -9.08
C GLY A 217 -10.13 0.77 -9.74
N ASP A 218 -8.94 0.26 -9.99
CA ASP A 218 -8.68 -1.04 -10.59
C ASP A 218 -7.53 -1.72 -9.84
N ASP A 219 -7.67 -3.02 -9.62
CA ASP A 219 -6.66 -3.87 -8.97
C ASP A 219 -6.15 -4.95 -9.94
N GLY A 220 -6.54 -4.88 -11.21
CA GLY A 220 -6.18 -5.87 -12.22
C GLY A 220 -6.62 -7.28 -11.82
N GLU A 221 -5.64 -8.19 -11.76
CA GLU A 221 -5.84 -9.60 -11.38
C GLU A 221 -5.73 -9.82 -9.85
N GLY A 222 -5.66 -8.76 -9.05
CA GLY A 222 -5.45 -8.81 -7.60
C GLY A 222 -6.68 -9.18 -6.78
N ALA A 223 -6.56 -8.97 -5.46
CA ALA A 223 -7.56 -9.31 -4.46
C ALA A 223 -8.82 -8.42 -4.50
N GLY A 224 -8.78 -7.36 -5.30
CA GLY A 224 -9.77 -6.30 -5.37
C GLY A 224 -9.51 -5.20 -4.34
N ILE A 225 -10.03 -4.01 -4.61
CA ILE A 225 -9.86 -2.83 -3.76
C ILE A 225 -10.67 -2.96 -2.47
N ALA A 226 -10.00 -2.81 -1.33
CA ALA A 226 -10.62 -2.79 -0.02
C ALA A 226 -11.12 -1.40 0.36
N THR A 227 -10.27 -0.38 0.20
CA THR A 227 -10.56 0.99 0.64
C THR A 227 -9.89 2.03 -0.24
N TYR A 228 -10.39 3.26 -0.15
CA TYR A 228 -9.80 4.47 -0.72
C TYR A 228 -9.52 5.49 0.38
N THR A 229 -8.51 6.33 0.14
CA THR A 229 -8.23 7.52 0.93
C THR A 229 -8.23 8.75 0.02
N LEU A 230 -9.06 9.74 0.35
CA LEU A 230 -9.09 11.03 -0.34
C LEU A 230 -8.06 11.96 0.29
N TYR A 231 -7.15 12.47 -0.54
CA TYR A 231 -6.18 13.49 -0.18
C TYR A 231 -6.58 14.82 -0.78
N VAL A 232 -6.43 15.88 0.03
CA VAL A 232 -6.77 17.25 -0.36
C VAL A 232 -5.67 18.21 0.05
N ALA A 233 -5.32 19.11 -0.86
CA ALA A 233 -4.52 20.31 -0.57
C ALA A 233 -5.40 21.55 -0.75
N ALA A 234 -5.12 22.60 0.03
CA ALA A 234 -5.78 23.89 -0.06
C ALA A 234 -4.76 24.96 -0.47
N ASP A 235 -5.12 25.80 -1.44
CA ASP A 235 -4.36 26.97 -1.91
C ASP A 235 -2.87 26.66 -2.19
N GLY A 236 -2.60 25.54 -2.87
CA GLY A 236 -1.23 25.10 -3.19
C GLY A 236 -0.41 24.56 -2.02
N GLY A 237 -1.05 24.35 -0.86
CA GLY A 237 -0.44 23.75 0.33
C GLY A 237 -0.13 22.24 0.17
N PRO A 238 0.34 21.58 1.24
CA PRO A 238 0.58 20.14 1.23
C PRO A 238 -0.73 19.35 1.16
N PHE A 239 -0.69 18.18 0.52
CA PHE A 239 -1.79 17.22 0.53
C PHE A 239 -1.91 16.50 1.86
N GLU A 240 -3.10 16.52 2.45
CA GLU A 240 -3.43 15.84 3.69
C GLU A 240 -4.57 14.82 3.45
N PRO A 241 -4.56 13.66 4.13
CA PRO A 241 -5.68 12.72 4.07
C PRO A 241 -6.87 13.31 4.81
N VAL A 242 -7.96 13.60 4.11
CA VAL A 242 -9.17 14.20 4.71
C VAL A 242 -10.25 13.17 5.00
N GLN A 243 -10.27 12.07 4.25
CA GLN A 243 -11.20 10.95 4.47
C GLN A 243 -10.48 9.65 4.13
N THR A 244 -10.50 8.70 5.08
CA THR A 244 -9.86 7.39 4.98
C THR A 244 -10.90 6.29 4.99
N ASP A 245 -10.47 5.05 4.68
CA ASP A 245 -11.27 3.83 4.83
C ASP A 245 -12.59 3.87 4.04
N LEU A 246 -12.61 4.60 2.93
CA LEU A 246 -13.78 4.73 2.07
C LEU A 246 -13.95 3.47 1.23
N THR A 247 -15.11 2.80 1.33
CA THR A 247 -15.40 1.59 0.54
C THR A 247 -16.18 1.88 -0.74
N GLY A 248 -16.71 3.11 -0.88
CA GLY A 248 -17.42 3.57 -2.07
C GLY A 248 -16.48 4.21 -3.09
N THR A 249 -17.04 4.59 -4.24
CA THR A 249 -16.34 5.29 -5.33
C THR A 249 -16.72 6.78 -5.40
N GLU A 250 -17.35 7.29 -4.36
CA GLU A 250 -17.72 8.69 -4.22
C GLU A 250 -17.76 9.10 -2.74
N THR A 251 -17.53 10.39 -2.48
CA THR A 251 -17.78 10.99 -1.18
C THR A 251 -18.12 12.48 -1.31
N ALA A 252 -18.80 13.00 -0.30
CA ALA A 252 -18.99 14.43 -0.15
C ALA A 252 -17.76 15.05 0.50
N PHE A 253 -17.24 16.12 -0.11
CA PHE A 253 -16.20 16.97 0.44
C PHE A 253 -16.79 18.35 0.75
N THR A 254 -16.51 18.87 1.95
CA THR A 254 -16.90 20.22 2.35
C THR A 254 -15.68 21.09 2.52
N GLY A 255 -15.61 22.15 1.72
CA GLY A 255 -14.54 23.13 1.73
C GLY A 255 -14.98 24.49 2.26
N GLN A 256 -14.01 25.38 2.45
CA GLN A 256 -14.23 26.78 2.80
C GLN A 256 -14.42 27.62 1.53
N THR A 257 -15.36 28.56 1.57
CA THR A 257 -15.54 29.54 0.51
C THR A 257 -14.30 30.42 0.37
N GLY A 258 -13.88 30.71 -0.85
CA GLY A 258 -12.68 31.48 -1.16
C GLY A 258 -11.41 30.63 -1.22
N THR A 259 -11.51 29.30 -1.23
CA THR A 259 -10.37 28.39 -1.26
C THR A 259 -10.35 27.57 -2.53
N THR A 260 -9.15 27.38 -3.08
CA THR A 260 -8.92 26.41 -4.14
C THR A 260 -8.47 25.08 -3.53
N TYR A 261 -9.19 24.01 -3.83
CA TYR A 261 -8.84 22.67 -3.37
C TYR A 261 -8.30 21.82 -4.51
N GLU A 262 -7.23 21.09 -4.24
CA GLU A 262 -6.65 20.08 -5.13
C GLU A 262 -6.89 18.70 -4.56
N PHE A 263 -7.18 17.72 -5.42
CA PHE A 263 -7.58 16.38 -4.99
C PHE A 263 -6.76 15.31 -5.68
N PHE A 264 -6.46 14.24 -4.94
CA PHE A 264 -6.21 12.93 -5.50
C PHE A 264 -6.75 11.85 -4.56
N VAL A 265 -6.97 10.66 -5.08
CA VAL A 265 -7.37 9.49 -4.28
C VAL A 265 -6.30 8.41 -4.36
N LEU A 266 -6.15 7.61 -3.30
CA LEU A 266 -5.30 6.41 -3.29
C LEU A 266 -6.13 5.19 -2.91
N ALA A 267 -5.93 4.07 -3.61
CA ALA A 267 -6.53 2.79 -3.27
C ALA A 267 -5.62 1.92 -2.38
N THR A 268 -6.24 1.02 -1.61
CA THR A 268 -5.60 -0.09 -0.89
C THR A 268 -6.43 -1.34 -1.13
N ASP A 269 -5.77 -2.44 -1.53
CA ASP A 269 -6.43 -3.70 -1.85
C ASP A 269 -6.71 -4.56 -0.60
N HIS A 270 -7.33 -5.72 -0.81
CA HIS A 270 -7.59 -6.69 0.26
C HIS A 270 -6.39 -7.54 0.68
N ALA A 271 -5.30 -7.53 -0.09
CA ALA A 271 -4.04 -8.18 0.25
C ALA A 271 -3.11 -7.28 1.08
N GLY A 272 -3.45 -5.99 1.22
CA GLY A 272 -2.72 -4.98 1.95
C GLY A 272 -1.75 -4.16 1.08
N ASN A 273 -1.76 -4.31 -0.25
CA ASN A 273 -0.96 -3.46 -1.12
C ASN A 273 -1.64 -2.10 -1.26
N ARG A 274 -0.82 -1.04 -1.28
CA ARG A 274 -1.29 0.34 -1.29
C ARG A 274 -0.71 1.08 -2.49
N GLU A 275 -1.57 1.81 -3.18
CA GLU A 275 -1.16 2.71 -4.26
C GLU A 275 -0.11 3.72 -3.77
N ALA A 276 0.92 3.94 -4.59
CA ALA A 276 1.97 4.89 -4.29
C ALA A 276 1.42 6.33 -4.20
N LEU A 277 2.03 7.16 -3.35
CA LEU A 277 1.65 8.56 -3.23
C LEU A 277 1.81 9.28 -4.58
N LYS A 278 0.77 10.00 -4.99
CA LYS A 278 0.76 10.75 -6.26
C LYS A 278 1.62 12.00 -6.14
N ALA A 279 2.38 12.31 -7.20
CA ALA A 279 3.26 13.47 -7.26
C ALA A 279 2.53 14.77 -7.67
N ALA A 280 1.31 14.65 -8.17
CA ALA A 280 0.50 15.78 -8.64
C ALA A 280 -0.98 15.55 -8.31
N ARG A 281 -1.74 16.66 -8.26
CA ARG A 281 -3.20 16.63 -8.24
C ARG A 281 -3.76 15.85 -9.44
N GLU A 282 -4.91 15.23 -9.25
CA GLU A 282 -5.71 14.66 -10.34
C GLU A 282 -6.75 15.66 -10.83
N THR A 283 -7.29 16.46 -9.91
CA THR A 283 -8.24 17.52 -10.23
C THR A 283 -8.20 18.62 -9.17
N TYR A 284 -8.93 19.71 -9.43
CA TYR A 284 -9.09 20.81 -8.49
C TYR A 284 -10.51 21.37 -8.53
N ALA A 285 -10.87 22.16 -7.51
CA ALA A 285 -12.17 22.81 -7.38
C ALA A 285 -12.02 24.18 -6.71
N LEU A 286 -12.71 25.19 -7.23
CA LEU A 286 -12.81 26.53 -6.63
C LEU A 286 -14.09 26.61 -5.78
N VAL A 287 -13.99 26.68 -4.46
CA VAL A 287 -15.19 26.78 -3.61
C VAL A 287 -15.56 28.26 -3.45
N GLY A 288 -16.63 28.72 -4.09
CA GLY A 288 -17.14 30.09 -3.97
C GLY A 288 -17.50 30.75 -5.30
N ALA A 289 -17.80 32.04 -5.26
CA ALA A 289 -18.08 32.82 -6.46
C ALA A 289 -16.81 32.94 -7.33
N THR A 290 -16.96 32.67 -8.62
CA THR A 290 -15.87 32.77 -9.60
C THR A 290 -16.09 33.92 -10.57
N THR A 291 -14.99 34.46 -11.08
CA THR A 291 -14.93 35.43 -12.18
C THR A 291 -13.90 34.96 -13.20
N THR A 292 -13.84 35.61 -14.35
CA THR A 292 -12.87 35.28 -15.40
C THR A 292 -11.86 36.40 -15.55
N VAL A 293 -10.58 36.06 -15.50
CA VAL A 293 -9.47 36.99 -15.74
C VAL A 293 -8.62 36.49 -16.90
N ARG A 294 -7.84 37.39 -17.49
CA ARG A 294 -6.81 37.05 -18.49
C ARG A 294 -5.48 37.63 -18.02
N PRO A 295 -4.40 36.82 -17.93
CA PRO A 295 -3.10 37.35 -17.52
C PRO A 295 -2.69 38.56 -18.39
N GLY A 296 -2.43 39.70 -17.75
CA GLY A 296 -1.99 40.94 -18.40
C GLY A 296 -3.11 41.91 -18.78
N ASP A 297 -4.36 41.47 -18.95
CA ASP A 297 -5.54 42.34 -19.18
C ASP A 297 -6.19 42.62 -17.82
N THR A 298 -5.59 43.55 -17.10
CA THR A 298 -5.91 43.85 -15.70
C THR A 298 -7.09 44.82 -15.57
N ASN A 299 -7.39 45.57 -16.62
CA ASN A 299 -8.56 46.45 -16.67
C ASN A 299 -9.81 45.75 -17.26
N THR A 300 -9.64 44.52 -17.77
CA THR A 300 -10.69 43.64 -18.33
C THR A 300 -11.37 44.20 -19.59
N ASP A 301 -10.67 45.02 -20.37
CA ASP A 301 -11.20 45.61 -21.62
C ASP A 301 -10.97 44.74 -22.87
N GLY A 302 -10.28 43.61 -22.73
CA GLY A 302 -10.01 42.65 -23.79
C GLY A 302 -8.74 42.96 -24.60
N ALA A 303 -7.95 43.97 -24.21
CA ALA A 303 -6.63 44.27 -24.75
C ALA A 303 -5.57 44.29 -23.63
N VAL A 304 -4.33 43.96 -23.97
CA VAL A 304 -3.18 44.15 -23.07
C VAL A 304 -2.36 45.34 -23.56
N ASP A 305 -2.47 46.48 -22.89
CA ASP A 305 -1.79 47.72 -23.25
C ASP A 305 -1.26 48.49 -22.01
N GLU A 306 -0.83 49.75 -22.19
CA GLU A 306 -0.28 50.54 -21.08
C GLU A 306 -1.30 50.87 -19.98
N GLN A 307 -2.60 50.80 -20.28
CA GLN A 307 -3.67 51.08 -19.34
C GLN A 307 -3.77 49.97 -18.28
N ASP A 308 -3.25 48.78 -18.57
CA ASP A 308 -3.18 47.66 -17.62
C ASP A 308 -2.16 47.86 -16.49
N LEU A 309 -1.35 48.91 -16.53
CA LEU A 309 -0.50 49.24 -15.39
C LEU A 309 -1.29 49.96 -14.27
N LEU A 310 -2.41 50.61 -14.61
CA LEU A 310 -3.18 51.39 -13.64
C LEU A 310 -3.90 50.52 -12.60
N PRO A 311 -4.59 49.42 -12.96
CA PRO A 311 -5.23 48.54 -11.97
C PRO A 311 -4.24 47.91 -11.00
N ILE A 312 -3.04 47.52 -11.47
CA ILE A 312 -1.96 47.00 -10.61
C ILE A 312 -1.60 48.04 -9.54
N GLY A 313 -1.35 49.29 -9.95
CA GLY A 313 -1.06 50.37 -9.01
C GLY A 313 -2.21 50.71 -8.06
N ALA A 314 -3.46 50.62 -8.53
CA ALA A 314 -4.66 50.90 -7.72
C ALA A 314 -4.91 49.82 -6.66
N HIS A 315 -4.49 48.59 -6.91
CA HIS A 315 -4.68 47.44 -6.01
C HIS A 315 -3.37 46.96 -5.37
N PHE A 316 -2.28 47.69 -5.51
CA PHE A 316 -0.96 47.32 -5.00
C PHE A 316 -0.97 47.01 -3.49
N GLY A 317 -0.40 45.87 -3.10
CA GLY A 317 -0.34 45.38 -1.73
C GLY A 317 -1.65 44.76 -1.23
N THR A 318 -2.62 44.51 -2.11
CA THR A 318 -3.79 43.68 -1.78
C THR A 318 -3.45 42.20 -1.90
N TYR A 319 -4.16 41.39 -1.11
CA TYR A 319 -3.99 39.95 -1.04
C TYR A 319 -5.34 39.27 -1.26
N GLY A 320 -5.32 38.10 -1.88
CA GLY A 320 -6.51 37.30 -2.11
C GLY A 320 -6.17 35.87 -2.53
N PRO A 321 -7.18 35.10 -2.97
CA PRO A 321 -6.98 33.73 -3.42
C PRO A 321 -6.00 33.65 -4.60
N SER A 322 -4.95 32.85 -4.45
CA SER A 322 -4.00 32.52 -5.52
C SER A 322 -4.61 31.59 -6.57
N ARG A 323 -4.05 31.58 -7.77
CA ARG A 323 -4.46 30.73 -8.90
C ARG A 323 -3.55 29.51 -9.01
N LEU A 324 -4.13 28.34 -9.35
CA LEU A 324 -3.37 27.09 -9.53
C LEU A 324 -2.61 26.96 -10.87
N GLY A 325 -2.63 28.01 -11.69
CA GLY A 325 -2.08 28.04 -13.05
C GLY A 325 -1.13 29.21 -13.25
N THR A 326 -0.23 29.09 -14.21
CA THR A 326 0.77 30.13 -14.49
C THR A 326 0.21 31.21 -15.43
N ALA A 327 0.69 32.43 -15.30
CA ALA A 327 0.47 33.53 -16.24
C ALA A 327 1.19 33.39 -17.60
N ALA A 328 1.73 32.21 -17.93
CA ALA A 328 2.51 31.99 -19.15
C ALA A 328 1.66 32.02 -20.44
N ASP A 329 0.42 31.53 -20.37
CA ASP A 329 -0.50 31.49 -21.51
C ASP A 329 -1.53 32.62 -21.44
N TRP A 330 -1.71 33.33 -22.55
CA TRP A 330 -2.74 34.36 -22.68
C TRP A 330 -4.10 33.74 -22.99
N ALA A 331 -4.70 33.13 -21.97
CA ALA A 331 -6.00 32.47 -22.03
C ALA A 331 -6.91 32.97 -20.89
N ALA A 332 -8.23 32.86 -21.08
CA ALA A 332 -9.19 33.13 -20.03
C ALA A 332 -9.04 32.09 -18.92
N GLN A 333 -8.96 32.55 -17.68
CA GLN A 333 -8.81 31.72 -16.50
C GLN A 333 -9.96 32.00 -15.54
N GLU A 334 -10.64 30.94 -15.10
CA GLU A 334 -11.63 31.03 -14.03
C GLU A 334 -10.93 31.09 -12.68
N VAL A 335 -11.30 32.08 -11.86
CA VAL A 335 -10.64 32.41 -10.60
C VAL A 335 -11.68 32.76 -9.54
N LEU A 336 -11.33 32.64 -8.27
CA LEU A 336 -12.20 33.09 -7.18
C LEU A 336 -12.31 34.62 -7.19
N VAL A 337 -13.51 35.13 -6.93
CA VAL A 337 -13.77 36.57 -6.82
C VAL A 337 -13.00 37.15 -5.64
N TRP A 338 -12.21 38.20 -5.90
CA TRP A 338 -11.59 39.01 -4.85
C TRP A 338 -12.55 40.09 -4.33
N THR A 339 -12.23 40.68 -3.18
CA THR A 339 -12.91 41.90 -2.70
C THR A 339 -11.88 43.00 -2.50
N PRO A 340 -11.82 44.03 -3.37
CA PRO A 340 -12.68 44.27 -4.53
C PRO A 340 -12.40 43.32 -5.71
N GLU A 341 -13.41 43.05 -6.55
CA GLU A 341 -13.31 42.08 -7.66
C GLU A 341 -12.19 42.42 -8.66
N ALA A 342 -12.00 43.71 -8.96
CA ALA A 342 -10.96 44.19 -9.87
C ALA A 342 -9.53 43.82 -9.43
N ALA A 343 -9.30 43.53 -8.13
CA ALA A 343 -8.00 43.09 -7.65
C ALA A 343 -7.62 41.69 -8.19
N ALA A 344 -8.59 40.84 -8.52
CA ALA A 344 -8.32 39.52 -9.10
C ALA A 344 -7.66 39.59 -10.49
N ALA A 345 -8.01 40.61 -11.28
CA ALA A 345 -7.38 40.86 -12.58
C ALA A 345 -6.03 41.59 -12.44
N ALA A 346 -5.89 42.41 -11.39
CA ALA A 346 -4.65 43.12 -11.07
C ALA A 346 -3.53 42.19 -10.58
N ASP A 347 -3.86 41.09 -9.89
CA ASP A 347 -2.95 39.96 -9.63
C ASP A 347 -2.73 39.18 -10.94
N ALA A 348 -1.98 39.79 -11.86
CA ALA A 348 -1.76 39.30 -13.20
C ALA A 348 -0.91 38.02 -13.23
N ASN A 349 -0.03 37.81 -12.25
CA ASN A 349 0.82 36.62 -12.14
C ASN A 349 0.10 35.43 -11.45
N GLY A 350 -0.87 35.72 -10.59
CA GLY A 350 -1.75 34.76 -9.93
C GLY A 350 -1.24 34.19 -8.62
N ASP A 351 -0.23 34.80 -8.02
CA ASP A 351 0.39 34.34 -6.79
C ASP A 351 -0.40 34.71 -5.52
N GLY A 352 -1.52 35.43 -5.68
CA GLY A 352 -2.37 35.86 -4.57
C GLY A 352 -1.98 37.21 -3.98
N VAL A 353 -1.03 37.93 -4.58
CA VAL A 353 -0.56 39.26 -4.17
C VAL A 353 -0.52 40.18 -5.37
N VAL A 354 -1.06 41.39 -5.23
CA VAL A 354 -0.85 42.43 -6.25
C VAL A 354 0.43 43.20 -5.93
N ASP A 355 1.51 42.97 -6.68
CA ASP A 355 2.82 43.60 -6.47
C ASP A 355 3.59 43.91 -7.78
N GLU A 356 4.90 44.17 -7.69
CA GLU A 356 5.71 44.46 -8.88
C GLU A 356 5.82 43.28 -9.87
N GLY A 357 5.59 42.05 -9.42
CA GLY A 357 5.63 40.84 -10.23
C GLY A 357 4.56 40.83 -11.32
N ASP A 358 3.42 41.46 -11.06
CA ASP A 358 2.29 41.53 -12.01
C ASP A 358 2.60 42.37 -13.24
N VAL A 359 3.45 43.39 -13.08
CA VAL A 359 3.87 44.28 -14.19
C VAL A 359 4.58 43.48 -15.30
N LEU A 360 5.33 42.44 -14.92
CA LEU A 360 6.03 41.59 -15.89
C LEU A 360 5.04 40.83 -16.79
N VAL A 361 3.87 40.47 -16.28
CA VAL A 361 2.86 39.75 -17.04
C VAL A 361 2.23 40.63 -18.11
N VAL A 362 1.95 41.90 -17.80
CA VAL A 362 1.50 42.90 -18.79
C VAL A 362 2.53 43.02 -19.92
N GLY A 363 3.81 43.16 -19.57
CA GLY A 363 4.88 43.22 -20.56
C GLY A 363 5.03 41.95 -21.41
N THR A 364 4.74 40.78 -20.82
CA THR A 364 4.81 39.48 -21.51
C THR A 364 3.71 39.34 -22.56
N HIS A 365 2.51 39.85 -22.28
CA HIS A 365 1.33 39.72 -23.13
C HIS A 365 0.97 40.99 -23.92
N PHE A 366 1.81 42.02 -23.84
CA PHE A 366 1.55 43.32 -24.46
C PHE A 366 1.18 43.22 -25.95
N GLY A 367 0.08 43.88 -26.32
CA GLY A 367 -0.48 43.91 -27.66
C GLY A 367 -1.41 42.73 -28.00
N ASN A 368 -1.66 41.80 -27.08
CA ASN A 368 -2.67 40.77 -27.27
C ASN A 368 -4.09 41.37 -27.15
N THR A 369 -5.03 40.90 -27.96
CA THR A 369 -6.44 41.37 -27.97
C THR A 369 -7.42 40.23 -28.24
N ASP A 370 -8.55 40.17 -27.55
CA ASP A 370 -9.54 39.11 -27.75
C ASP A 370 -10.61 39.55 -28.77
N ALA A 371 -11.63 38.72 -28.99
CA ALA A 371 -12.68 39.03 -29.98
C ALA A 371 -13.54 40.25 -29.58
N ALA A 372 -13.55 40.64 -28.30
CA ALA A 372 -14.24 41.83 -27.80
C ALA A 372 -13.34 43.09 -27.88
N GLY A 373 -12.01 42.93 -27.78
CA GLY A 373 -11.01 44.00 -27.76
C GLY A 373 -10.76 44.76 -29.07
N LYS A 374 -11.67 44.74 -30.06
CA LYS A 374 -11.50 45.52 -31.31
C LYS A 374 -12.56 46.60 -31.53
N GLY A 375 -12.30 47.76 -30.94
CA GLY A 375 -12.31 49.01 -31.71
C GLY A 375 -10.90 49.21 -32.32
N ALA A 376 -10.81 49.43 -33.62
CA ALA A 376 -9.54 49.44 -34.35
C ALA A 376 -8.47 50.39 -33.77
N ALA A 377 -7.31 49.85 -33.38
CA ALA A 377 -6.05 50.56 -33.38
C ALA A 377 -5.10 49.89 -34.38
N GLU A 378 -4.87 50.56 -35.51
CA GLU A 378 -3.83 50.21 -36.47
C GLU A 378 -2.45 50.42 -35.82
N GLY A 379 -1.65 49.36 -35.75
CA GLY A 379 -0.19 49.43 -35.79
C GLY A 379 0.49 49.91 -34.52
N MET A 380 0.82 48.98 -33.62
CA MET A 380 2.11 49.04 -32.92
C MET A 380 2.82 47.70 -33.07
N ASP A 381 4.00 47.76 -33.70
CA ASP A 381 4.93 46.65 -33.83
C ASP A 381 5.33 46.17 -32.43
N ARG A 382 5.51 44.86 -32.22
CA ARG A 382 5.89 44.32 -30.90
C ARG A 382 7.13 45.07 -30.43
N LEU A 383 7.11 45.62 -29.21
CA LEU A 383 8.27 46.30 -28.65
C LEU A 383 9.43 45.30 -28.59
N GLN A 384 10.33 45.36 -29.58
CA GLN A 384 11.56 44.59 -29.56
C GLN A 384 12.42 45.17 -28.43
N ILE A 385 12.38 44.56 -27.26
CA ILE A 385 13.35 44.84 -26.20
C ILE A 385 14.69 44.27 -26.72
N PRO A 386 15.66 45.11 -27.10
CA PRO A 386 16.95 44.58 -27.51
C PRO A 386 17.60 43.89 -26.30
N PRO A 387 18.35 42.79 -26.48
CA PRO A 387 19.06 42.16 -25.38
C PRO A 387 19.90 43.21 -24.65
N LEU A 388 19.80 43.23 -23.32
CA LEU A 388 20.59 44.11 -22.47
C LEU A 388 22.06 44.10 -22.96
N PRO A 389 22.68 45.26 -23.20
CA PRO A 389 24.08 45.29 -23.62
C PRO A 389 24.94 44.63 -22.54
N VAL A 390 25.38 43.41 -22.81
CA VAL A 390 26.39 42.75 -21.99
C VAL A 390 27.66 43.57 -22.11
N GLY A 391 28.07 44.19 -21.00
CA GLY A 391 29.43 44.72 -20.85
C GLY A 391 29.67 46.18 -21.21
N LYS A 392 28.75 47.11 -20.91
CA LYS A 392 29.16 48.52 -20.75
C LYS A 392 29.10 48.93 -19.29
N THR A 393 30.29 49.06 -18.72
CA THR A 393 30.57 49.76 -17.47
C THR A 393 29.84 51.10 -17.46
N PHE A 394 29.05 51.34 -16.42
CA PHE A 394 28.60 52.68 -16.06
C PHE A 394 29.85 53.57 -15.89
N PRO A 395 29.88 54.78 -16.47
CA PRO A 395 30.91 55.75 -16.11
C PRO A 395 30.69 56.17 -14.66
N ILE A 396 31.53 55.54 -13.81
CA ILE A 396 32.02 55.82 -12.45
C ILE A 396 31.14 56.71 -11.56
#